data_AF-A0A917J649-F1
#
_entry.id   AF-A0A917J649-F1
#
_cell.length_a   1.000
_cell.length_b   1.000
_cell.length_c   1.000
_cell.angle_alpha   90.00
_cell.angle_beta   90.00
_cell.angle_gamma   90.00
#
_symmetry.space_group_name_H-M   'P 1'
#
loop_
_entity.id
_entity.type
_entity.pdbx_description
1 polymer ?
#
loop_
_entity_poly.entity_id
_entity_poly.type
_entity_poly.pdbx_seq_one_letter_code
_entity_poly.pdbx_strand_id
1 'polypeptide(L)'
;MKRPALQLIPFCYNGEVVANPNHIYPTPKMEFMHFGHEPHLCTGRYISQVTVPELVAALLRLPNLQRAPGKAGKIQYEEVVFPKSLCLT
;
A
#
# COMPACT_ATOMS: atom_id res chain seq x y z
N MET A 1 -22.56 -0.15 23.64
CA MET A 1 -21.64 0.84 23.05
C MET A 1 -20.89 0.15 21.91
N LYS A 2 -21.33 0.31 20.65
CA LYS A 2 -20.64 -0.32 19.50
C LYS A 2 -19.39 0.52 19.21
N ARG A 3 -18.21 0.01 19.55
CA ARG A 3 -16.94 0.61 19.09
C ARG A 3 -16.93 0.52 17.57
N PRO A 4 -16.73 1.64 16.83
CA PRO A 4 -16.59 1.54 15.39
C PRO A 4 -15.35 0.68 15.11
N ALA A 5 -15.50 -0.32 14.25
CA ALA A 5 -14.36 -1.09 13.78
C ALA A 5 -13.36 -0.10 13.17
N LEU A 6 -12.15 -0.01 13.73
CA LEU A 6 -11.08 0.78 13.13
C LEU A 6 -10.81 0.21 11.74
N GLN A 7 -11.24 0.93 10.70
CA GLN A 7 -10.86 0.61 9.34
C GLN A 7 -9.41 1.10 9.13
N LEU A 8 -8.50 0.18 8.84
CA LEU A 8 -7.06 0.46 8.75
C LEU A 8 -6.70 1.42 7.61
N ILE A 9 -7.38 1.27 6.46
CA ILE A 9 -7.15 2.11 5.27
C ILE A 9 -7.50 3.58 5.58
N PRO A 10 -8.73 3.94 6.02
CA PRO A 10 -9.06 5.31 6.41
C PRO A 10 -8.11 5.93 7.43
N PHE A 11 -7.60 5.14 8.40
CA PHE A 11 -6.64 5.65 9.38
C PHE A 11 -5.33 6.13 8.72
N CYS A 12 -4.82 5.40 7.73
CA CYS A 12 -3.60 5.77 7.01
C CYS A 12 -3.78 7.03 6.14
N TYR A 13 -5.03 7.47 5.93
CA TYR A 13 -5.37 8.72 5.25
C TYR A 13 -5.86 9.83 6.20
N ASN A 14 -5.81 9.63 7.52
CA ASN A 14 -6.23 10.65 8.47
C ASN A 14 -5.22 11.82 8.51
N GLY A 15 -5.60 12.98 7.98
CA GLY A 15 -4.77 14.19 7.92
C GLY A 15 -4.41 14.81 9.28
N GLU A 16 -5.10 14.43 10.36
CA GLU A 16 -4.74 14.85 11.72
C GLU A 16 -3.49 14.10 12.25
N VAL A 17 -3.23 12.90 11.71
CA VAL A 17 -2.16 12.00 12.16
C VAL A 17 -1.05 11.90 11.10
N VAL A 18 -1.44 11.80 9.83
CA VAL A 18 -0.56 11.64 8.67
C VAL A 18 -0.46 12.98 7.96
N ALA A 19 0.72 13.59 7.97
CA ALA A 19 0.96 14.80 7.22
C ALA A 19 0.82 14.54 5.71
N ASN A 20 -0.02 15.32 5.02
CA ASN A 20 -0.31 15.20 3.59
C ASN A 20 -0.58 13.75 3.15
N PRO A 21 -1.71 13.14 3.56
CA PRO A 21 -1.98 11.71 3.37
C PRO A 21 -2.07 11.25 1.90
N ASN A 22 -2.20 12.20 0.97
CA ASN A 22 -2.22 11.93 -0.47
C ASN A 22 -0.84 12.01 -1.13
N HIS A 23 0.22 12.29 -0.36
CA HIS A 23 1.59 12.38 -0.84
C HIS A 23 2.38 11.13 -0.44
N ILE A 24 3.11 10.54 -1.39
CA ILE A 24 3.97 9.39 -1.14
C ILE A 24 5.35 9.87 -0.71
N TYR A 25 5.73 9.57 0.52
CA TYR A 25 7.07 9.80 1.05
C TYR A 25 7.90 8.51 0.93
N PRO A 26 8.99 8.47 0.14
CA PRO A 26 9.81 7.25 -0.01
C PRO A 26 10.46 6.77 1.30
N THR A 27 10.73 7.69 2.22
CA THR A 27 11.29 7.41 3.55
C THR A 27 10.37 8.02 4.62
N PRO A 28 9.22 7.40 4.89
CA PRO A 28 8.29 7.93 5.88
C PRO A 28 8.92 7.87 7.28
N LYS A 29 8.76 8.93 8.06
CA LYS A 29 9.26 9.02 9.44
C LYS A 29 8.23 8.58 10.49
N MET A 30 7.13 7.97 10.06
CA MET A 30 6.01 7.57 10.92
C MET A 30 5.60 6.11 10.66
N GLU A 31 5.05 5.47 11.69
CA GLU A 31 4.47 4.15 11.57
C GLU A 31 3.03 4.23 11.06
N PHE A 32 2.68 3.35 10.11
CA PHE A 32 1.34 3.22 9.56
C PHE A 32 0.65 1.97 10.12
N MET A 33 -0.67 2.04 10.27
CA MET A 33 -1.49 0.95 10.85
C MET A 33 -1.87 -0.15 9.85
N HIS A 34 -1.16 -0.28 8.73
CA HIS A 34 -1.50 -1.25 7.67
C HIS A 34 -1.35 -2.72 8.11
N PHE A 35 -0.59 -2.99 9.16
CA PHE A 35 -0.51 -4.31 9.82
C PHE A 35 -1.47 -4.46 11.01
N GLY A 36 -2.32 -3.47 11.28
CA GLY A 36 -3.11 -3.40 12.50
C GLY A 36 -2.30 -2.92 13.70
N HIS A 37 -2.83 -3.17 14.89
CA HIS A 37 -2.22 -2.84 16.17
C HIS A 37 -2.66 -3.88 17.20
N GLU A 38 -1.92 -3.96 18.29
CA GLU A 38 -2.12 -4.88 19.41
C GLU A 38 -3.60 -5.21 19.71
N PRO A 39 -3.93 -6.45 20.15
CA PRO A 39 -3.09 -7.64 20.17
C PRO A 39 -3.09 -8.39 18.82
N HIS A 40 -3.93 -7.97 17.88
CA HIS A 40 -4.14 -8.65 16.60
C HIS A 40 -3.26 -8.05 15.49
N LEU A 41 -2.02 -7.76 15.83
CA LEU A 41 -1.03 -7.34 14.85
C LEU A 41 -0.81 -8.47 13.82
N CYS A 42 -0.68 -8.11 12.55
CA CYS A 42 -0.46 -9.06 11.47
C CYS A 42 0.76 -9.95 11.78
N THR A 43 0.53 -11.25 12.01
CA THR A 43 1.59 -12.24 12.25
C THR A 43 2.60 -12.29 11.09
N GLY A 44 2.15 -11.95 9.88
CA GLY A 44 2.99 -11.89 8.68
C GLY A 44 3.85 -10.64 8.54
N ARG A 45 3.81 -9.66 9.46
CA ARG A 45 4.45 -8.34 9.27
C ARG A 45 5.91 -8.42 8.84
N TYR A 46 6.69 -9.30 9.48
CA TYR A 46 8.12 -9.40 9.24
C TYR A 46 8.44 -10.03 7.88
N ILE A 47 7.63 -11.01 7.45
CA ILE A 47 7.76 -11.60 6.12
C ILE A 47 7.37 -10.55 5.07
N SER A 48 6.26 -9.85 5.26
CA SER A 48 5.81 -8.81 4.33
C SER A 48 6.81 -7.66 4.20
N GLN A 49 7.47 -7.27 5.30
CA GLN A 49 8.51 -6.23 5.31
C GLN A 49 9.78 -6.60 4.52
N VAL A 50 9.98 -7.88 4.18
CA VAL A 50 11.07 -8.32 3.30
C VAL A 50 10.54 -8.59 1.90
N THR A 51 9.46 -9.37 1.79
CA THR A 51 8.94 -9.83 0.49
C THR A 51 8.45 -8.68 -0.38
N VAL A 52 7.71 -7.72 0.17
CA VAL A 52 7.14 -6.61 -0.63
C VAL A 52 8.24 -5.70 -1.18
N PRO A 53 9.21 -5.21 -0.37
CA PRO A 53 10.30 -4.41 -0.90
C PRO A 53 11.14 -5.12 -1.95
N GLU A 54 11.43 -6.42 -1.79
CA GLU A 54 12.21 -7.17 -2.78
C GLU A 54 11.47 -7.33 -4.12
N LEU A 55 10.16 -7.60 -4.09
CA LEU A 55 9.35 -7.65 -5.31
C LEU A 55 9.33 -6.29 -6.03
N VAL A 56 9.16 -5.20 -5.28
CA VAL A 56 9.18 -3.84 -5.85
C VAL A 56 10.57 -3.49 -6.38
N ALA A 57 11.63 -3.81 -5.66
CA ALA A 57 13.01 -3.57 -6.08
C ALA A 57 13.35 -4.34 -7.36
N ALA A 58 12.89 -5.58 -7.51
CA ALA A 58 13.07 -6.36 -8.73
C ALA A 58 12.43 -5.67 -9.94
N LEU A 59 11.22 -5.12 -9.80
CA LEU A 59 10.57 -4.34 -10.86
C LEU A 59 11.34 -3.06 -11.17
N LEU A 60 11.75 -2.29 -10.15
CA LEU A 60 12.46 -1.01 -10.33
C LEU A 60 13.85 -1.15 -10.97
N ARG A 61 14.45 -2.35 -10.97
CA ARG A 61 15.73 -2.64 -11.65
C ARG A 61 15.57 -2.88 -13.15
N LEU A 62 14.34 -3.06 -13.66
CA LEU A 62 14.11 -3.24 -15.09
C LEU A 62 14.37 -1.93 -15.85
N PRO A 63 15.20 -1.95 -16.91
CA PRO A 63 15.51 -0.74 -17.67
C PRO A 63 14.27 -0.23 -18.39
N ASN A 64 14.05 1.09 -18.35
CA ASN A 64 12.96 1.78 -19.05
C ASN A 64 11.53 1.33 -18.70
N LEU A 65 11.32 0.69 -17.54
CA LEU A 65 10.01 0.23 -17.10
C LEU A 65 9.03 1.41 -16.99
N GLN A 66 7.93 1.31 -17.73
CA GLN A 66 6.87 2.32 -17.78
C GLN A 66 5.51 1.66 -17.65
N ARG A 67 4.48 2.47 -17.36
CA ARG A 67 3.10 1.99 -17.45
C ARG A 67 2.73 1.83 -18.92
N ALA A 68 2.03 0.74 -19.24
CA ALA A 68 1.53 0.52 -20.60
C ALA A 68 0.64 1.70 -21.06
N PRO A 69 0.58 2.02 -22.36
CA PRO A 69 -0.21 3.14 -22.84
C PRO A 69 -1.72 2.95 -22.60
N GLY A 70 -2.43 4.07 -22.45
CA GLY A 70 -3.88 4.11 -22.39
C GLY A 70 -4.47 3.49 -21.12
N LYS A 71 -5.56 2.71 -21.28
CA LYS A 71 -6.27 2.10 -20.15
C LYS A 71 -5.46 0.98 -19.48
N ALA A 72 -4.58 0.30 -20.21
CA ALA A 72 -3.80 -0.84 -19.70
C ALA A 72 -2.80 -0.43 -18.60
N GLY A 73 -2.24 0.78 -18.66
CA GLY A 73 -1.36 1.33 -17.61
C GLY A 73 -2.09 1.92 -16.41
N LYS A 74 -3.42 1.82 -16.34
CA LYS A 74 -4.21 2.17 -15.16
C LYS A 74 -4.53 0.91 -14.38
N ILE A 75 -4.48 1.01 -13.06
CA ILE A 75 -4.85 -0.09 -12.16
C ILE A 75 -6.30 -0.48 -12.44
N GLN A 76 -6.53 -1.76 -12.71
CA GLN A 76 -7.86 -2.33 -12.87
C GLN A 76 -8.30 -2.96 -11.56
N TYR A 77 -9.53 -2.69 -11.14
CA TYR A 77 -10.15 -3.26 -9.95
C TYR A 77 -11.33 -4.13 -10.38
N GLU A 78 -11.38 -5.36 -9.86
CA GLU A 78 -12.58 -6.21 -9.90
C GLU A 78 -13.25 -6.26 -8.52
N GLU A 79 -12.45 -6.13 -7.47
CA GLU A 79 -12.89 -6.01 -6.09
C GLU A 79 -12.57 -4.62 -5.53
N VAL A 80 -13.20 -4.26 -4.42
CA VAL A 80 -13.08 -2.91 -3.82
C VAL A 80 -11.69 -2.68 -3.21
N VAL A 81 -11.03 -3.73 -2.71
CA VAL A 81 -9.83 -3.59 -1.87
C VAL A 81 -8.55 -3.95 -2.63
N PHE A 82 -8.60 -4.99 -3.47
CA PHE A 82 -7.41 -5.49 -4.15
C PHE A 82 -7.47 -5.24 -5.66
N PRO A 83 -6.41 -4.66 -6.25
CA PRO A 83 -6.34 -4.49 -7.69
C PRO A 83 -6.20 -5.84 -8.38
N LYS A 84 -6.87 -5.98 -9.53
CA LYS A 84 -6.75 -7.15 -10.41
C LYS A 84 -5.42 -7.12 -11.16
N SER A 85 -5.09 -5.98 -11.76
CA SER A 85 -3.93 -5.86 -12.65
C SER A 85 -3.45 -4.44 -12.85
N LEU A 86 -2.18 -4.32 -13.24
CA LEU A 86 -1.54 -3.13 -13.77
C LEU A 86 -0.52 -3.58 -14.84
N CYS A 87 -0.69 -3.15 -16.09
CA CYS A 87 0.22 -3.52 -17.17
C CYS A 87 1.38 -2.52 -17.28
N LEU A 88 2.59 -3.04 -17.45
CA LEU A 88 3.83 -2.29 -17.61
C LEU A 88 4.50 -2.68 -18.94
N THR A 89 5.36 -1.79 -19.47
CA THR A 89 6.14 -1.95 -20.71
C THR A 89 7.58 -1.58 -20.48
#